data_AF-A0A9X9M6F1-F1
#
_entry.id   AF-A0A9X9M6F1-F1
#
_cell.length_a   1.000
_cell.length_b   1.000
_cell.length_c   1.000
_cell.angle_alpha   90.00
_cell.angle_beta   90.00
_cell.angle_gamma   90.00
#
_symmetry.space_group_name_H-M   'P 1'
#
loop_
_entity.id
_entity.type
_entity.pdbx_description
1 polymer ?
#
loop_
_entity_poly.entity_id
_entity_poly.type
_entity_poly.pdbx_seq_one_letter_code
_entity_poly.pdbx_strand_id
1 'polypeptide(L)'
;MCSAYRNQLLNIFVRPSLVAMALQMTPGFRKEDVYSCFHFLLSVFSDEFIFLPGNTLKDFEEGCYLLCKNETIQVTTRDILVTEKGNTVLEFLIGLFKPFVECYQIICKYLLNEEEDCFTEKQYLAGVRKFTGQLLDRGASQCHDVLSCDVQKNALAAFVRLGVVEKKKVNSDTVFNVNEPAMTKLEEMLGCKTPVGKPVTAKL
;
A
#
# COMPACT_ATOMS: atom_id res chain seq x y z
N MET A 1 0.98 23.67 2.02
CA MET A 1 1.18 24.26 0.67
C MET A 1 1.73 23.25 -0.33
N CYS A 2 2.69 22.37 0.00
CA CYS A 2 3.14 21.31 -0.92
C CYS A 2 2.09 20.22 -1.22
N SER A 3 1.11 20.01 -0.32
CA SER A 3 0.00 19.05 -0.51
C SER A 3 -0.85 19.34 -1.75
N ALA A 4 -0.91 20.59 -2.23
CA ALA A 4 -1.64 20.95 -3.45
C ALA A 4 -0.96 20.45 -4.74
N TYR A 5 0.34 20.13 -4.68
CA TYR A 5 1.13 19.59 -5.79
C TYR A 5 1.42 18.08 -5.62
N ARG A 6 0.60 17.40 -4.80
CA ARG A 6 0.79 15.99 -4.45
C ARG A 6 1.02 15.15 -5.70
N ASN A 7 0.21 15.33 -6.74
CA ASN A 7 0.26 14.53 -7.97
C ASN A 7 1.55 14.75 -8.78
N GLN A 8 2.08 15.98 -8.82
CA GLN A 8 3.31 16.30 -9.55
C GLN A 8 4.57 15.85 -8.80
N LEU A 9 4.53 15.90 -7.47
CA LEU A 9 5.66 15.55 -6.61
C LEU A 9 5.66 14.09 -6.19
N LEU A 10 4.53 13.40 -6.35
CA LEU A 10 4.30 12.03 -5.87
C LEU A 10 5.41 11.10 -6.37
N ASN A 11 5.67 11.09 -7.68
CA ASN A 11 6.67 10.21 -8.29
C ASN A 11 8.09 10.42 -7.75
N ILE A 12 8.41 11.60 -7.21
CA ILE A 12 9.70 11.89 -6.58
C ILE A 12 9.77 11.27 -5.18
N PHE A 13 8.65 11.26 -4.46
CA PHE A 13 8.58 10.80 -3.07
C PHE A 13 8.20 9.33 -2.91
N VAL A 14 7.69 8.65 -3.96
CA VAL A 14 7.25 7.24 -3.88
C VAL A 14 8.28 6.32 -3.21
N ARG A 15 9.51 6.26 -3.71
CA ARG A 15 10.55 5.38 -3.17
C ARG A 15 10.92 5.71 -1.71
N PRO A 16 11.31 6.94 -1.35
CA PRO A 16 11.65 7.26 0.04
C PRO A 16 10.43 7.13 0.98
N SER A 17 9.21 7.40 0.51
CA SER A 17 7.99 7.20 1.31
C SER A 17 7.68 5.74 1.56
N LEU A 18 7.87 4.85 0.57
CA LEU A 18 7.71 3.42 0.80
C LEU A 18 8.74 2.87 1.80
N VAL A 19 9.98 3.38 1.78
CA VAL A 19 10.98 3.03 2.81
C VAL A 19 10.54 3.54 4.19
N ALA A 20 10.04 4.78 4.26
CA ALA A 20 9.53 5.35 5.51
C ALA A 20 8.34 4.56 6.09
N MET A 21 7.39 4.18 5.24
CA MET A 21 6.27 3.31 5.60
C MET A 21 6.77 1.94 6.07
N ALA A 22 7.71 1.32 5.35
CA ALA A 22 8.27 0.03 5.72
C ALA A 22 8.99 0.07 7.09
N LEU A 23 9.69 1.16 7.39
CA LEU A 23 10.30 1.40 8.71
C LEU A 23 9.24 1.52 9.81
N GLN A 24 8.13 2.21 9.55
CA GLN A 24 7.01 2.31 10.51
C GLN A 24 6.33 0.96 10.77
N MET A 25 6.21 0.13 9.72
CA MET A 25 5.49 -1.15 9.77
C MET A 25 6.32 -2.31 10.34
N THR A 26 7.63 -2.14 10.45
CA THR A 26 8.54 -3.21 10.89
C THR A 26 8.94 -3.00 12.35
N PRO A 27 8.62 -3.92 13.29
CA PRO A 27 8.97 -3.79 14.71
C PRO A 27 10.47 -3.95 15.03
N GLY A 28 11.34 -3.81 14.03
CA GLY A 28 12.78 -3.88 14.16
C GLY A 28 13.47 -3.18 12.98
N PHE A 29 14.61 -2.57 13.22
CA PHE A 29 15.35 -1.79 12.22
C PHE A 29 16.20 -2.65 11.27
N ARG A 30 15.98 -3.97 11.24
CA ARG A 30 16.75 -4.88 10.38
C ARG A 30 16.47 -4.59 8.92
N LYS A 31 17.53 -4.36 8.15
CA LYS A 31 17.47 -4.03 6.72
C LYS A 31 16.66 -5.05 5.92
N GLU A 32 16.81 -6.34 6.23
CA GLU A 32 16.08 -7.43 5.56
C GLU A 32 14.57 -7.37 5.82
N ASP A 33 14.15 -7.11 7.05
CA ASP A 33 12.74 -7.04 7.42
C ASP A 33 12.10 -5.76 6.84
N VAL A 34 12.84 -4.64 6.84
CA VAL A 34 12.40 -3.40 6.17
C VAL A 34 12.28 -3.59 4.66
N TYR A 35 13.25 -4.26 4.02
CA TYR A 35 13.18 -4.59 2.59
C TYR A 35 11.96 -5.48 2.28
N SER A 36 11.68 -6.44 3.15
CA SER A 36 10.52 -7.33 3.06
C SER A 36 9.21 -6.55 3.05
N CYS A 37 9.07 -5.62 4.00
CA CYS A 37 7.91 -4.74 4.07
C CYS A 37 7.83 -3.78 2.88
N PHE A 38 8.97 -3.24 2.42
CA PHE A 38 9.03 -2.40 1.22
C PHE A 38 8.56 -3.15 -0.02
N HIS A 39 9.03 -4.38 -0.22
CA HIS A 39 8.64 -5.21 -1.36
C HIS A 39 7.15 -5.54 -1.35
N PHE A 40 6.58 -5.80 -0.17
CA PHE A 40 5.14 -5.96 0.00
C PHE A 40 4.37 -4.69 -0.42
N LEU A 41 4.75 -3.52 0.11
CA LEU A 41 4.08 -2.27 -0.24
C LEU A 41 4.21 -1.95 -1.74
N LEU A 42 5.37 -2.20 -2.33
CA LEU A 42 5.58 -2.05 -3.78
C LEU A 42 4.63 -2.96 -4.56
N SER A 43 4.44 -4.21 -4.12
CA SER A 43 3.53 -5.16 -4.77
C SER A 43 2.06 -4.73 -4.66
N VAL A 44 1.68 -4.13 -3.53
CA VAL A 44 0.33 -3.57 -3.32
C VAL A 44 0.10 -2.36 -4.23
N PHE A 45 1.08 -1.45 -4.32
CA PHE A 45 0.90 -0.17 -5.01
C PHE A 45 1.44 -0.12 -6.45
N SER A 46 1.76 -1.26 -7.07
CA SER A 46 2.37 -1.26 -8.41
C SER A 46 1.46 -0.76 -9.53
N ASP A 47 0.14 -0.73 -9.33
CA ASP A 47 -0.82 -0.10 -10.26
C ASP A 47 -1.05 1.38 -9.91
N GLU A 48 -0.62 1.83 -8.73
CA GLU A 48 -0.81 3.19 -8.24
C GLU A 48 0.37 4.10 -8.60
N PHE A 49 1.58 3.54 -8.57
CA PHE A 49 2.82 4.27 -8.81
C PHE A 49 3.75 3.56 -9.79
N ILE A 50 4.64 4.34 -10.41
CA ILE A 50 5.58 3.82 -11.39
C ILE A 50 6.89 3.43 -10.70
N PHE A 51 7.23 2.15 -10.79
CA PHE A 51 8.47 1.55 -10.28
C PHE A 51 9.38 1.07 -11.41
N LEU A 52 10.62 0.69 -11.08
CA LEU A 52 11.54 0.11 -12.05
C LEU A 52 11.11 -1.33 -12.37
N PRO A 53 10.75 -1.66 -13.62
CA PRO A 53 10.27 -3.00 -13.96
C PRO A 53 11.31 -4.08 -13.62
N GLY A 54 10.90 -5.05 -12.81
CA GLY A 54 11.74 -6.19 -12.42
C GLY A 54 12.92 -5.87 -11.50
N ASN A 55 13.02 -4.65 -10.95
CA ASN A 55 14.16 -4.24 -10.13
C ASN A 55 13.77 -3.58 -8.79
N THR A 56 13.04 -4.32 -7.97
CA THR A 56 12.62 -3.89 -6.63
C THR A 56 13.80 -3.53 -5.72
N LEU A 57 14.94 -4.22 -5.85
CA LEU A 57 16.13 -3.90 -5.05
C LEU A 57 16.63 -2.49 -5.35
N LYS A 58 16.72 -2.11 -6.64
CA LYS A 58 17.14 -0.77 -7.03
C LYS A 58 16.16 0.32 -6.58
N ASP A 59 14.85 0.05 -6.64
CA ASP A 59 13.84 0.98 -6.09
C ASP A 59 14.03 1.20 -4.58
N PHE A 60 14.34 0.13 -3.84
CA PHE A 60 14.63 0.19 -2.41
C PHE A 60 15.92 0.96 -2.11
N GLU A 61 17.01 0.64 -2.82
CA GLU A 61 18.31 1.30 -2.67
C GLU A 61 18.23 2.79 -3.00
N GLU A 62 17.48 3.17 -4.04
CA GLU A 62 17.25 4.57 -4.38
C GLU A 62 16.46 5.31 -3.29
N GLY A 63 15.42 4.68 -2.73
CA GLY A 63 14.68 5.22 -1.58
C GLY A 63 15.59 5.44 -0.36
N CYS A 64 16.41 4.43 -0.02
CA CYS A 64 17.40 4.53 1.06
C CYS A 64 18.45 5.61 0.79
N TYR A 65 18.97 5.70 -0.44
CA TYR A 65 19.97 6.68 -0.84
C TYR A 65 19.47 8.11 -0.66
N LEU A 66 18.23 8.40 -1.08
CA LEU A 66 17.62 9.72 -0.94
C LEU A 66 17.45 10.12 0.55
N LEU A 67 17.05 9.17 1.39
CA LEU A 67 16.92 9.39 2.83
C LEU A 67 18.28 9.56 3.52
N CYS A 68 19.31 8.81 3.11
CA CYS A 68 20.68 9.00 3.62
C CYS A 68 21.24 10.37 3.22
N LYS A 69 21.00 10.83 1.99
CA LYS A 69 21.47 12.14 1.52
C LYS A 69 20.90 13.32 2.32
N ASN A 70 19.69 13.18 2.84
CA ASN A 70 19.07 14.16 3.73
C ASN A 70 19.31 13.86 5.22
N GLU A 71 20.29 13.01 5.54
CA GLU A 71 20.63 12.61 6.91
C GLU A 71 19.42 12.07 7.71
N THR A 72 18.40 11.57 7.02
CA THR A 72 17.15 11.09 7.64
C THR A 72 17.34 9.70 8.23
N ILE A 73 18.11 8.86 7.54
CA ILE A 73 18.47 7.51 7.98
C ILE A 73 19.96 7.26 7.81
N GLN A 74 20.48 6.30 8.56
CA GLN A 74 21.78 5.70 8.36
C GLN A 74 21.60 4.22 8.04
N VAL A 75 22.08 3.79 6.88
CA VAL A 75 22.04 2.39 6.47
C VAL A 75 23.36 1.74 6.82
N THR A 76 23.32 0.75 7.69
CA THR A 76 24.45 -0.12 8.02
C THR A 76 24.36 -1.43 7.24
N THR A 77 25.29 -2.35 7.48
CA THR A 77 25.25 -3.69 6.85
C THR A 77 24.04 -4.51 7.29
N ARG A 78 23.52 -4.30 8.50
CA ARG A 78 22.43 -5.11 9.09
C ARG A 78 21.16 -4.32 9.35
N ASP A 79 21.28 -3.04 9.69
CA ASP A 79 20.18 -2.23 10.20
C ASP A 79 20.06 -0.89 9.48
N ILE A 80 18.84 -0.33 9.48
CA ILE A 80 18.50 1.01 9.01
C ILE A 80 18.07 1.84 10.21
N LEU A 81 18.92 2.76 10.65
CA LEU A 81 18.69 3.58 11.83
C LEU A 81 18.12 4.93 11.44
N VAL A 82 17.08 5.38 12.13
CA VAL A 82 16.51 6.72 11.97
C VAL A 82 17.34 7.72 12.79
N THR A 83 17.73 8.84 12.20
CA THR A 83 18.45 9.89 12.93
C THR A 83 17.48 10.75 13.75
N GLU A 84 17.99 11.50 14.74
CA GLU A 84 17.15 12.38 15.57
C GLU A 84 16.36 13.42 14.73
N LYS A 85 16.99 13.97 13.69
CA LYS A 85 16.38 14.92 12.76
C LYS A 85 15.47 14.24 11.71
N GLY A 86 15.64 12.94 11.52
CA GLY A 86 14.93 12.17 10.51
C GLY A 86 13.46 11.94 10.81
N ASN A 87 13.05 11.97 12.08
CA ASN A 87 11.67 11.69 12.49
C ASN A 87 10.65 12.58 11.77
N THR A 88 10.88 13.90 11.71
CA THR A 88 9.97 14.83 11.03
C THR A 88 9.87 14.57 9.52
N VAL A 89 10.98 14.15 8.89
CA VAL A 89 10.98 13.80 7.46
C VAL A 89 10.19 12.51 7.24
N LEU A 90 10.39 11.49 8.07
CA LEU A 90 9.62 10.25 8.00
C LEU A 90 8.14 10.49 8.24
N GLU A 91 7.77 11.27 9.26
CA GLU A 91 6.38 11.65 9.53
C GLU A 91 5.72 12.33 8.32
N PHE A 92 6.43 13.25 7.66
CA PHE A 92 5.97 13.88 6.43
C PHE A 92 5.77 12.86 5.30
N LEU A 93 6.77 12.01 5.05
CA LEU A 93 6.74 11.02 3.96
C LEU A 93 5.67 9.95 4.17
N ILE A 94 5.48 9.51 5.42
CA ILE A 94 4.41 8.60 5.86
C ILE A 94 3.06 9.29 5.67
N GLY A 95 2.91 10.53 6.16
CA GLY A 95 1.67 11.30 6.02
C GLY A 95 1.26 11.52 4.58
N LEU A 96 2.22 11.65 3.66
CA LEU A 96 1.95 11.79 2.22
C LEU A 96 1.32 10.53 1.60
N PHE A 97 1.67 9.33 2.12
CA PHE A 97 1.26 8.04 1.56
C PHE A 97 0.18 7.32 2.37
N LYS A 98 0.00 7.69 3.64
CA LYS A 98 -1.04 7.15 4.51
C LYS A 98 -2.44 7.12 3.88
N PRO A 99 -2.89 8.15 3.11
CA PRO A 99 -4.19 8.08 2.46
C PRO A 99 -4.33 6.92 1.46
N PHE A 100 -3.26 6.54 0.75
CA PHE A 100 -3.32 5.40 -0.17
C PHE A 100 -3.46 4.06 0.56
N VAL A 101 -2.76 3.90 1.69
CA VAL A 101 -2.93 2.72 2.56
C VAL A 101 -4.35 2.67 3.11
N GLU A 102 -4.84 3.79 3.64
CA GLU A 102 -6.21 3.89 4.16
C GLU A 102 -7.25 3.55 3.08
N CYS A 103 -7.01 3.96 1.83
CA CYS A 103 -7.89 3.59 0.73
C CYS A 103 -8.02 2.07 0.58
N TYR A 104 -6.88 1.39 0.53
CA TYR A 104 -6.85 -0.06 0.33
C TYR A 104 -7.45 -0.77 1.55
N GLN A 105 -7.22 -0.28 2.77
CA GLN A 105 -7.85 -0.82 3.99
C GLN A 105 -9.38 -0.68 3.99
N ILE A 106 -9.93 0.45 3.56
CA ILE A 106 -11.38 0.65 3.44
C ILE A 106 -11.97 -0.33 2.44
N ILE A 107 -11.30 -0.54 1.30
CA ILE A 107 -11.75 -1.49 0.28
C ILE A 107 -11.65 -2.93 0.80
N CYS A 108 -10.60 -3.30 1.55
CA CYS A 108 -10.51 -4.60 2.21
C CYS A 108 -11.70 -4.82 3.15
N LYS A 109 -12.02 -3.83 3.99
CA LYS A 109 -13.16 -3.89 4.92
C LYS A 109 -14.49 -4.00 4.19
N TYR A 110 -14.66 -3.30 3.08
CA TYR A 110 -15.86 -3.46 2.25
C TYR A 110 -15.97 -4.90 1.74
N LEU A 111 -14.93 -5.44 1.12
CA LEU A 111 -14.92 -6.78 0.54
C LEU A 111 -15.10 -7.90 1.58
N LEU A 112 -14.61 -7.70 2.81
CA LEU A 112 -14.82 -8.64 3.91
C LEU A 112 -16.24 -8.59 4.52
N ASN A 113 -17.00 -7.54 4.24
CA ASN A 113 -18.39 -7.38 4.69
C ASN A 113 -19.40 -7.60 3.57
N GLU A 114 -18.95 -7.89 2.33
CA GLU A 114 -19.83 -8.14 1.21
C GLU A 114 -20.44 -9.54 1.33
N GLU A 115 -21.76 -9.63 1.23
CA GLU A 115 -22.48 -10.90 1.40
C GLU A 115 -22.60 -11.67 0.07
N GLU A 116 -22.37 -11.00 -1.07
CA GLU A 116 -22.38 -11.65 -2.38
C GLU A 116 -21.10 -12.48 -2.60
N ASP A 117 -21.25 -13.78 -2.85
CA ASP A 117 -20.15 -14.70 -3.18
C ASP A 117 -19.34 -14.27 -4.42
N CYS A 118 -19.96 -13.51 -5.33
CA CYS A 118 -19.27 -12.99 -6.50
C CYS A 118 -19.86 -11.67 -6.95
N PHE A 119 -19.02 -10.81 -7.53
CA PHE A 119 -19.42 -9.50 -8.03
C PHE A 119 -18.78 -9.19 -9.38
N THR A 120 -19.43 -8.31 -10.14
CA THR A 120 -18.84 -7.67 -11.33
C THR A 120 -18.06 -6.43 -10.94
N GLU A 121 -17.17 -5.95 -11.82
CA GLU A 121 -16.44 -4.68 -11.60
C GLU A 121 -17.41 -3.51 -11.36
N LYS A 122 -18.56 -3.49 -12.04
CA LYS A 122 -19.58 -2.45 -11.87
C LYS A 122 -20.21 -2.48 -10.48
N GLN A 123 -20.56 -3.68 -9.97
CA GLN A 123 -21.09 -3.84 -8.61
C GLN A 123 -20.05 -3.41 -7.58
N TYR A 124 -18.80 -3.86 -7.74
CA TYR A 124 -17.69 -3.45 -6.88
C TYR A 124 -17.52 -1.93 -6.79
N LEU A 125 -17.44 -1.23 -7.94
CA LEU A 125 -17.27 0.22 -7.95
C LEU A 125 -18.45 0.94 -7.26
N ALA A 126 -19.68 0.46 -7.46
CA ALA A 126 -20.86 1.03 -6.82
C ALA A 126 -20.88 0.74 -5.31
N GLY A 127 -20.54 -0.49 -4.91
CA GLY A 127 -20.52 -0.95 -3.52
C GLY A 127 -19.46 -0.24 -2.70
N VAL A 128 -18.22 -0.14 -3.20
CA VAL A 128 -17.13 0.62 -2.54
C VAL A 128 -17.55 2.08 -2.30
N ARG A 129 -18.14 2.75 -3.29
CA ARG A 129 -18.58 4.14 -3.16
C ARG A 129 -19.69 4.29 -2.13
N LYS A 130 -20.67 3.38 -2.14
CA LYS A 130 -21.76 3.37 -1.17
C LYS A 130 -21.24 3.15 0.25
N PHE A 131 -20.39 2.14 0.45
CA PHE A 131 -19.77 1.83 1.73
C PHE A 131 -18.92 2.99 2.26
N THR A 132 -18.09 3.58 1.39
CA THR A 132 -17.26 4.74 1.74
C THR A 132 -18.11 5.95 2.09
N GLY A 133 -19.18 6.22 1.33
CA GLY A 133 -20.12 7.29 1.65
C GLY A 133 -20.72 7.14 3.04
N GLN A 134 -21.13 5.93 3.42
CA GLN A 134 -21.64 5.66 4.77
C GLN A 134 -20.59 5.88 5.87
N LEU A 135 -19.31 5.56 5.62
CA LEU A 135 -18.22 5.84 6.57
C LEU A 135 -17.98 7.34 6.71
N LEU A 136 -18.01 8.09 5.61
CA LEU A 136 -17.86 9.55 5.61
C LEU A 136 -19.02 10.25 6.33
N ASP A 137 -20.26 9.87 6.03
CA ASP A 137 -21.47 10.44 6.64
C ASP A 137 -21.51 10.24 8.16
N ARG A 138 -20.98 9.10 8.64
CA ARG A 138 -20.88 8.77 10.07
C ARG A 138 -19.63 9.37 10.73
N GLY A 139 -18.73 10.00 9.98
CA GLY A 139 -17.44 10.49 10.45
C GLY A 139 -16.45 9.38 10.85
N ALA A 140 -16.68 8.13 10.42
CA ALA A 140 -15.83 6.98 10.71
C ALA A 140 -14.54 6.93 9.86
N SER A 141 -14.50 7.70 8.77
CA SER A 141 -13.28 7.99 8.00
C SER A 141 -13.37 9.42 7.43
N GLN A 142 -12.22 9.98 7.05
CA GLN A 142 -12.10 11.23 6.31
C GLN A 142 -11.40 11.02 4.96
N CYS A 143 -11.19 9.76 4.54
CA CYS A 143 -10.46 9.40 3.34
C CYS A 143 -11.36 9.50 2.09
N HIS A 144 -11.45 10.70 1.54
CA HIS A 144 -12.19 10.94 0.30
C HIS A 144 -11.50 10.34 -0.94
N ASP A 145 -10.20 10.07 -0.87
CA ASP A 145 -9.39 9.52 -1.97
C ASP A 145 -9.96 8.18 -2.49
N VAL A 146 -10.60 7.36 -1.62
CA VAL A 146 -11.26 6.10 -2.00
C VAL A 146 -12.34 6.28 -3.05
N LEU A 147 -13.01 7.44 -3.10
CA LEU A 147 -14.10 7.68 -4.06
C LEU A 147 -13.59 7.79 -5.51
N SER A 148 -12.28 7.93 -5.71
CA SER A 148 -11.65 7.90 -7.04
C SER A 148 -11.87 6.55 -7.71
N CYS A 149 -12.39 6.59 -8.94
CA CYS A 149 -12.55 5.40 -9.78
C CYS A 149 -11.20 4.71 -10.06
N ASP A 150 -10.14 5.51 -10.22
CA ASP A 150 -8.80 4.99 -10.51
C ASP A 150 -8.25 4.22 -9.31
N VAL A 151 -8.34 4.79 -8.10
CA VAL A 151 -7.93 4.11 -6.85
C VAL A 151 -8.67 2.79 -6.67
N GLN A 152 -9.99 2.78 -6.92
CA GLN A 152 -10.81 1.57 -6.81
C GLN A 152 -10.37 0.48 -7.80
N LYS A 153 -10.10 0.86 -9.06
CA LYS A 153 -9.66 -0.07 -10.11
C LYS A 153 -8.24 -0.58 -9.87
N ASN A 154 -7.33 0.30 -9.45
CA ASN A 154 -5.96 -0.05 -9.11
C ASN A 154 -5.93 -1.03 -7.93
N ALA A 155 -6.73 -0.78 -6.88
CA ALA A 155 -6.87 -1.71 -5.76
C ALA A 155 -7.41 -3.08 -6.22
N LEU A 156 -8.43 -3.11 -7.06
CA LEU A 156 -8.97 -4.38 -7.59
C LEU A 156 -7.92 -5.14 -8.41
N ALA A 157 -7.17 -4.44 -9.27
CA ALA A 157 -6.07 -5.04 -10.05
C ALA A 157 -4.97 -5.60 -9.13
N ALA A 158 -4.58 -4.85 -8.10
CA ALA A 158 -3.62 -5.28 -7.10
C ALA A 158 -4.11 -6.51 -6.34
N PHE A 159 -5.37 -6.53 -5.93
CA PHE A 159 -5.96 -7.65 -5.21
C PHE A 159 -6.00 -8.93 -6.06
N VAL A 160 -6.28 -8.81 -7.36
CA VAL A 160 -6.18 -9.94 -8.29
C VAL A 160 -4.75 -10.43 -8.42
N ARG A 161 -3.78 -9.52 -8.59
CA ARG A 161 -2.36 -9.89 -8.71
C ARG A 161 -1.82 -10.55 -7.44
N LEU A 162 -2.24 -10.08 -6.27
CA LEU A 162 -1.86 -10.63 -4.97
C LEU A 162 -2.61 -11.93 -4.62
N GLY A 163 -3.57 -12.35 -5.45
CA GLY A 163 -4.35 -13.57 -5.24
C GLY A 163 -5.36 -13.49 -4.08
N VAL A 164 -5.67 -12.28 -3.60
CA VAL A 164 -6.70 -12.08 -2.57
C VAL A 164 -8.09 -11.94 -3.18
N VAL A 165 -8.18 -11.66 -4.48
CA VAL A 165 -9.40 -11.71 -5.29
C VAL A 165 -9.15 -12.59 -6.51
N GLU A 166 -10.03 -13.54 -6.76
CA GLU A 166 -9.98 -14.40 -7.95
C GLU A 166 -10.80 -13.79 -9.08
N LYS A 167 -10.22 -13.67 -10.28
CA LYS A 167 -10.90 -13.19 -11.48
C LYS A 167 -11.30 -14.37 -12.38
N LYS A 168 -12.60 -14.55 -12.62
CA LYS A 168 -13.16 -15.58 -13.50
C LYS A 168 -13.90 -14.97 -14.67
N LYS A 169 -13.94 -15.69 -15.80
CA LYS A 169 -14.76 -15.34 -16.95
C LYS A 169 -15.94 -16.30 -17.04
N VAL A 170 -17.16 -15.79 -16.92
CA VAL A 170 -18.40 -16.56 -16.94
C VAL A 170 -19.31 -15.95 -18.00
N ASN A 171 -19.71 -16.74 -19.00
CA ASN A 171 -20.65 -16.33 -20.06
C ASN A 171 -20.30 -14.99 -20.74
N SER A 172 -19.00 -14.74 -20.97
CA SER A 172 -18.42 -13.50 -21.53
C SER A 172 -18.26 -12.34 -20.55
N ASP A 173 -18.89 -12.40 -19.38
CA ASP A 173 -18.71 -11.43 -18.30
C ASP A 173 -17.55 -11.80 -17.38
N THR A 174 -16.91 -10.78 -16.80
CA THR A 174 -15.86 -10.95 -15.80
C THR A 174 -16.47 -10.83 -14.42
N VAL A 175 -16.30 -11.87 -13.61
CA VAL A 175 -16.75 -11.93 -12.21
C VAL A 175 -15.56 -12.14 -11.28
N PHE A 176 -15.69 -11.63 -10.07
CA PHE A 176 -14.65 -11.64 -9.05
C PHE A 176 -15.18 -12.33 -7.80
N ASN A 177 -14.31 -13.02 -7.07
CA ASN A 177 -14.63 -13.65 -5.79
C ASN A 177 -13.49 -13.36 -4.79
N VAL A 178 -13.83 -13.09 -3.53
CA VAL A 178 -12.87 -12.76 -2.48
C VAL A 178 -12.33 -14.03 -1.85
N ASN A 179 -11.00 -14.13 -1.73
CA ASN A 179 -10.37 -15.12 -0.87
C ASN A 179 -10.31 -14.54 0.56
N GLU A 180 -11.36 -14.75 1.35
CA GLU A 180 -11.51 -14.15 2.70
C GLU A 180 -10.28 -14.32 3.61
N PRO A 181 -9.65 -15.51 3.75
CA PRO A 181 -8.43 -15.64 4.55
C PRO A 181 -7.28 -14.77 4.06
N ALA A 182 -7.07 -14.72 2.75
CA ALA A 182 -5.99 -13.93 2.15
C ALA A 182 -6.28 -12.42 2.24
N MET A 183 -7.54 -12.03 2.08
CA MET A 183 -8.01 -10.65 2.22
C MET A 183 -7.89 -10.15 3.66
N THR A 184 -8.27 -10.96 4.64
CA THR A 184 -8.11 -10.65 6.07
C THR A 184 -6.64 -10.42 6.41
N LYS A 185 -5.76 -11.32 5.96
CA LYS A 185 -4.31 -11.16 6.14
C LYS A 185 -3.78 -9.87 5.50
N LEU A 186 -4.26 -9.51 4.32
CA LEU A 186 -3.86 -8.26 3.65
C LEU A 186 -4.29 -7.03 4.45
N GLU A 187 -5.54 -7.00 4.96
CA GLU A 187 -6.04 -5.90 5.83
C GLU A 187 -5.19 -5.75 7.08
N GLU A 188 -4.84 -6.87 7.74
CA GLU A 188 -4.01 -6.88 8.93
C GLU A 188 -2.59 -6.37 8.67
N MET A 189 -1.97 -6.80 7.57
CA MET A 189 -0.64 -6.35 7.17
C MET A 189 -0.65 -4.85 6.87
N LEU A 190 -1.63 -4.34 6.11
CA LEU A 190 -1.78 -2.91 5.84
C LEU A 190 -2.08 -2.10 7.11
N GLY A 191 -2.73 -2.71 8.10
CA GLY A 191 -3.02 -2.12 9.41
C GLY A 191 -1.93 -2.25 10.45
N CYS A 192 -0.74 -2.75 10.09
CA CYS A 192 0.36 -3.01 11.02
C CYS A 192 -0.02 -3.96 12.17
N LYS A 193 -1.08 -4.76 12.03
CA LYS A 193 -1.54 -5.70 13.06
C LYS A 193 -0.70 -6.98 13.04
N THR A 194 -0.16 -7.34 11.87
CA THR A 194 0.71 -8.50 11.68
C THR A 194 1.97 -8.11 10.88
N PRO A 195 3.14 -8.69 11.18
CA PRO A 195 4.37 -8.43 10.42
C PRO A 195 4.23 -8.93 8.97
N VAL A 196 4.86 -8.19 8.04
CA VAL A 196 4.99 -8.66 6.67
C VAL A 196 5.90 -9.89 6.65
N GLY A 197 5.37 -11.03 6.19
CA GLY A 197 6.13 -12.28 6.08
C GLY A 197 7.38 -12.11 5.21
N LYS A 198 8.44 -12.86 5.52
CA LYS A 198 9.72 -12.81 4.79
C LYS A 198 9.51 -13.16 3.30
N PRO A 199 9.98 -12.35 2.34
CA PRO A 199 10.08 -12.73 0.95
C PRO A 199 11.05 -13.89 0.84
N VAL A 200 10.84 -14.72 -0.19
CA VAL A 200 11.81 -15.72 -0.61
C VAL A 200 13.11 -14.99 -0.95
N THR A 201 14.13 -15.28 -0.17
CA THR A 201 15.51 -14.76 -0.17
C THR A 201 16.00 -14.30 -1.55
N ALA A 202 15.95 -12.99 -1.81
CA ALA A 202 16.96 -12.36 -2.65
C ALA A 202 18.17 -12.11 -1.75
N LYS A 203 19.36 -12.55 -2.16
CA LYS A 203 20.60 -12.21 -1.47
C LYS A 203 20.76 -10.68 -1.55
N LEU A 204 20.50 -10.00 -0.43
CA LEU A 204 20.77 -8.58 -0.19
C LEU A 204 22.27 -8.33 -0.01
#